data_AF-A0A7C4QAB6-F1
#
_entry.id   AF-A0A7C4QAB6-F1
#
_cell.length_a   1.000
_cell.length_b   1.000
_cell.length_c   1.000
_cell.angle_alpha   90.00
_cell.angle_beta   90.00
_cell.angle_gamma   90.00
#
_symmetry.space_group_name_H-M   'P 1'
#
loop_
_entity.id
_entity.type
_entity.pdbx_description
1 polymer ?
#
loop_
_entity_poly.entity_id
_entity_poly.type
_entity_poly.pdbx_seq_one_letter_code
_entity_poly.pdbx_strand_id
1 'polypeptide(L)' 'MLFSDMNITQISNELGFTSLHYFSKFFKKKEGMSPLEYIEKMKTNIRIDIVHGNWL' A
#
# COMPACT_ATOMS: atom_id res chain seq x y z
N MET A 1 11.39 -2.26 -8.09
CA MET A 1 10.05 -1.69 -8.36
C MET A 1 9.01 -2.79 -8.22
N LEU A 2 8.60 -3.16 -6.99
CA LEU A 2 7.65 -4.27 -6.78
C LEU A 2 6.32 -3.85 -6.14
N PHE A 3 6.14 -2.57 -5.80
CA PHE A 3 4.95 -2.10 -5.08
C PHE A 3 4.17 -0.96 -5.78
N SER A 4 4.52 -0.58 -7.01
CA SER A 4 3.86 0.56 -7.68
C SER A 4 2.48 0.24 -8.25
N ASP A 5 2.21 -1.01 -8.64
CA ASP A 5 1.06 -1.33 -9.51
C ASP A 5 0.15 -2.46 -9.00
N MET A 6 0.42 -3.03 -7.82
CA MET A 6 -0.52 -3.99 -7.23
C MET A 6 -1.78 -3.26 -6.77
N ASN A 7 -2.87 -3.46 -7.50
CA ASN A 7 -4.19 -3.02 -7.09
C ASN A 7 -4.55 -3.76 -5.79
N ILE A 8 -5.22 -3.09 -4.85
CA ILE A 8 -5.66 -3.66 -3.57
C ILE A 8 -6.38 -5.00 -3.74
N THR A 9 -7.06 -5.17 -4.88
CA THR A 9 -7.67 -6.44 -5.29
C THR A 9 -6.67 -7.59 -5.38
N GLN A 10 -5.51 -7.37 -5.99
CA GLN A 10 -4.46 -8.39 -6.14
C GLN A 10 -3.84 -8.74 -4.78
N ILE A 11 -3.55 -7.73 -3.95
CA ILE A 11 -3.02 -7.92 -2.60
C ILE A 11 -4.02 -8.73 -1.74
N SER A 12 -5.30 -8.37 -1.82
CA SER A 12 -6.38 -9.12 -1.16
C SER A 12 -6.39 -10.59 -1.62
N ASN A 13 -6.30 -10.83 -2.93
CA ASN A 13 -6.33 -12.18 -3.49
C ASN A 13 -5.10 -13.01 -3.11
N GLU A 14 -3.89 -12.43 -3.16
CA GLU A 14 -2.64 -13.11 -2.77
C GLU A 14 -2.64 -13.53 -1.29
N LEU A 15 -3.27 -12.71 -0.44
CA LEU A 15 -3.42 -13.00 0.99
C LEU A 15 -4.59 -13.95 1.29
N GLY A 16 -5.29 -14.46 0.26
CA GLY A 16 -6.38 -15.41 0.42
C GLY A 16 -7.72 -14.78 0.84
N PHE A 17 -7.86 -13.46 0.74
CA PHE A 17 -9.13 -12.79 0.99
C PHE A 17 -10.01 -12.80 -0.24
N THR A 18 -11.17 -13.44 -0.13
CA THR A 18 -12.22 -13.47 -1.18
C THR A 18 -13.01 -12.17 -1.28
N SER A 19 -12.86 -11.26 -0.32
CA SER A 19 -13.57 -9.98 -0.31
C SER A 19 -12.67 -8.85 0.15
N LEU A 20 -12.55 -7.84 -0.73
CA LEU A 20 -11.86 -6.58 -0.46
C LEU A 20 -12.36 -5.88 0.79
N HIS A 21 -13.67 -6.01 1.09
CA HIS A 21 -14.27 -5.34 2.23
C HIS A 21 -13.83 -5.97 3.56
N TYR A 22 -13.72 -7.30 3.58
CA TYR A 22 -13.16 -8.04 4.72
C TYR A 22 -11.67 -7.77 4.87
N PHE A 23 -10.92 -7.80 3.76
CA PHE A 23 -9.50 -7.43 3.74
C PHE A 23 -9.27 -6.03 4.32
N SER A 24 -10.03 -5.04 3.85
CA SER A 24 -9.88 -3.64 4.29
C SER A 24 -10.18 -3.46 5.77
N LYS A 25 -11.22 -4.12 6.30
CA LYS A 25 -11.54 -4.11 7.73
C LYS A 25 -10.47 -4.82 8.56
N PHE A 26 -10.01 -5.98 8.12
CA PHE A 26 -8.96 -6.74 8.78
C PHE A 26 -7.65 -5.96 8.83
N PHE A 27 -7.22 -5.43 7.69
CA PHE A 27 -5.99 -4.65 7.55
C PHE A 27 -6.05 -3.40 8.42
N LYS A 28 -7.15 -2.64 8.38
CA LYS A 28 -7.32 -1.47 9.25
C LYS A 28 -7.29 -1.82 10.74
N LYS A 29 -7.88 -2.95 11.14
CA LYS A 29 -7.80 -3.41 12.54
C LYS A 29 -6.37 -3.78 12.94
N LYS A 30 -5.58 -4.32 12.01
CA LYS A 30 -4.22 -4.78 12.26
C LYS A 30 -3.18 -3.65 12.24
N GLU A 31 -3.25 -2.78 11.24
CA GLU A 31 -2.26 -1.72 10.94
C GLU A 31 -2.72 -0.33 11.40
N GLY A 32 -3.97 -0.18 11.82
CA GLY A 32 -4.54 1.10 12.28
C GLY A 32 -4.97 2.05 11.16
N MET A 33 -4.65 1.76 9.90
CA MET A 33 -5.01 2.55 8.71
C MET A 33 -5.51 1.65 7.58
N SER A 34 -6.27 2.20 6.65
CA SER A 34 -6.76 1.44 5.49
C SER A 34 -5.61 1.07 4.53
N PRO A 35 -5.78 -0.01 3.74
CA PRO A 35 -4.80 -0.37 2.71
C PRO A 35 -4.51 0.76 1.71
N LEU A 36 -5.53 1.56 1.35
CA LEU A 36 -5.37 2.72 0.47
C LEU A 36 -4.45 3.78 1.09
N GLU A 37 -4.74 4.19 2.32
CA GLU A 37 -3.92 5.18 3.05
C GLU A 37 -2.47 4.71 3.19
N TYR A 38 -2.27 3.41 3.43
CA TYR A 38 -0.94 2.81 3.52
C TYR A 38 -0.18 2.91 2.18
N ILE A 39 -0.84 2.58 1.07
CA ILE A 39 -0.25 2.67 -0.28
C ILE A 39 0.05 4.12 -0.66
N GLU A 40 -0.86 5.06 -0.37
CA GLU A 40 -0.63 6.49 -0.61
C GLU A 40 0.56 7.03 0.20
N LYS A 41 0.68 6.62 1.45
CA LYS A 41 1.84 6.96 2.30
C LYS A 41 3.14 6.38 1.75
N MET A 42 3.14 5.13 1.29
CA MET A 42 4.31 4.48 0.67
C MET A 42 4.72 5.18 -0.64
N LYS A 43 3.75 5.53 -1.49
CA LYS A 43 3.98 6.31 -2.72
C LYS A 43 4.55 7.69 -2.43
N THR A 44 4.10 8.33 -1.35
CA THR A 44 4.60 9.63 -0.93
C THR A 44 6.04 9.55 -0.44
N ASN A 45 6.39 8.55 0.37
CA ASN A 45 7.78 8.36 0.82
C ASN A 45 8.75 8.13 -0.36
N ILE A 46 8.36 7.35 -1.37
CA ILE A 46 9.17 7.16 -2.59
C ILE A 46 9.34 8.49 -3.36
N ARG A 47 8.34 9.37 -3.36
CA ARG A 47 8.43 10.69 -4.02
C ARG A 47 9.33 11.67 -3.26
N ILE A 48 9.45 11.57 -1.94
CA ILE A 48 10.34 12.45 -1.15
C ILE A 48 11.82 12.09 -1.43
N ASP A 49 12.13 10.80 -1.57
CA ASP A 49 13.48 10.31 -1.85
C ASP A 49 13.96 10.67 -3.28
N ILE A 50 13.05 10.69 -4.26
CA ILE A 50 13.40 11.03 -5.65
C ILE A 50 13.59 12.55 -5.84
N VAL A 51 12.92 13.38 -5.05
CA VAL A 51 12.98 14.86 -5.21
C VAL A 51 14.16 15.49 -4.45
N HIS A 52 14.76 14.81 -3.46
CA HIS A 52 15.94 15.31 -2.72
C HIS A 52 17.28 14.69 -3.13
N GLY A 53 17.33 13.94 -4.24
CA GLY A 53 18.56 13.33 -4.76
C GLY A 53 19.42 14.29 -5.60
N ASN A 54 19.91 15.37 -4.98
CA ASN A 54 21.14 16.03 -5.39
C ASN A 54 22.28 15.10 -4.98
N TRP A 55 22.75 14.27 -5.92
CA TRP A 55 23.89 13.39 -5.73
C TRP A 55 25.12 14.24 -5.44
N LEU A 56 25.78 13.97 -4.30
CA LEU A 56 27.20 14.32 -4.14
C LEU A 56 28.03 13.63 -5.22
#